data_AF-A0A9P6YR23-F1
#
_entry.id   AF-A0A9P6YR23-F1
#
_cell.length_a   1.000
_cell.length_b   1.000
_cell.length_c   1.000
_cell.angle_alpha   90.00
_cell.angle_beta   90.00
_cell.angle_gamma   90.00
#
_symmetry.space_group_name_H-M   'P 1'
#
loop_
_entity.id
_entity.type
_entity.pdbx_description
1 polymer ?
#
loop_
_entity_poly.entity_id
_entity_poly.type
_entity_poly.pdbx_seq_one_letter_code
_entity_poly.pdbx_strand_id
1 'polypeptide(L)'
;MVRSLPLDVQNNIKSLLKSGHPYSSIIERVPGVKKSTISDYKRRWFPNMRPIKSGRKSEITATTKSYIRRSVITGFQARIKKHKPFLEAIHMKKRLTWANDHKD
;
A
#
# COMPACT_ATOMS: atom_id res chain seq x y z
N MET A 1 2.97 20.73 33.13
CA MET A 1 1.60 20.78 32.57
C MET A 1 1.70 21.12 31.09
N VAL A 2 1.18 20.29 30.19
CA VAL A 2 1.09 20.67 28.76
C VAL A 2 -0.05 21.68 28.65
N ARG A 3 0.26 22.97 28.50
CA ARG A 3 -0.76 24.00 28.24
C ARG A 3 -1.29 23.78 26.82
N SER A 4 -2.49 23.22 26.71
CA SER A 4 -3.23 23.18 25.46
C SER A 4 -3.61 24.60 25.04
N LEU A 5 -3.70 24.85 23.72
CA LEU A 5 -4.17 26.13 23.22
C LEU A 5 -5.59 26.45 23.72
N PRO A 6 -6.01 27.72 23.75
CA PRO A 6 -7.40 28.09 24.03
C PRO A 6 -8.37 27.34 23.10
N LEU A 7 -9.56 27.01 23.59
CA LEU A 7 -10.53 26.20 22.85
C LEU A 7 -10.94 26.84 21.52
N ASP A 8 -11.08 28.16 21.50
CA ASP A 8 -11.43 28.91 20.28
C ASP A 8 -10.35 28.77 19.19
N VAL A 9 -9.08 28.91 19.58
CA VAL A 9 -7.92 28.70 18.70
C VAL A 9 -7.90 27.25 18.19
N GLN A 10 -8.20 26.27 19.04
CA GLN A 10 -8.30 24.87 18.62
C GLN A 10 -9.43 24.66 17.59
N ASN A 11 -10.61 25.25 17.81
CA ASN A 11 -11.75 25.12 16.91
C ASN A 11 -11.48 25.76 15.55
N ASN A 12 -10.82 26.92 15.53
CA ASN A 12 -10.40 27.59 14.29
C ASN A 12 -9.44 26.70 13.49
N ILE A 13 -8.37 26.19 14.13
CA ILE A 13 -7.43 25.24 13.49
C ILE A 13 -8.17 24.01 12.97
N LYS A 14 -9.10 23.45 13.75
CA LYS A 14 -9.87 22.25 13.37
C LYS A 14 -10.74 22.50 12.14
N SER A 15 -11.41 23.65 12.07
CA SER A 15 -12.22 24.06 10.92
C SER A 15 -11.37 24.21 9.66
N LEU A 16 -10.25 24.93 9.75
CA LEU A 16 -9.35 25.17 8.62
C LEU A 16 -8.67 23.89 8.09
N LEU A 17 -8.34 22.95 9.00
CA LEU A 17 -7.82 21.65 8.61
C LEU A 17 -8.89 20.79 7.92
N LYS A 18 -10.15 20.89 8.36
CA LYS A 18 -11.28 20.15 7.78
C LYS A 18 -11.61 20.67 6.37
N SER A 19 -11.48 21.97 6.11
CA SER A 19 -11.63 22.55 4.77
C SER A 19 -10.42 22.36 3.86
N GLY A 20 -9.31 21.79 4.36
CA GLY A 20 -8.15 21.41 3.56
C GLY A 20 -7.15 22.53 3.28
N HIS A 21 -7.14 23.62 4.07
CA HIS A 21 -6.16 24.69 3.89
C HIS A 21 -4.71 24.20 4.14
N PRO A 22 -3.72 24.70 3.36
CA PRO A 22 -2.32 24.39 3.59
C PRO A 22 -1.82 25.05 4.87
N TYR A 23 -0.76 24.50 5.46
CA TYR A 23 -0.25 24.98 6.75
C TYR A 23 0.17 26.46 6.75
N SER A 24 0.70 26.98 5.64
CA SER A 24 1.05 28.41 5.52
C SER A 24 -0.17 29.31 5.73
N SER A 25 -1.26 29.01 5.02
CA SER A 25 -2.54 29.72 5.09
C SER A 25 -3.16 29.68 6.50
N ILE A 26 -2.95 28.60 7.24
CA ILE A 26 -3.42 28.47 8.64
C ILE A 26 -2.57 29.32 9.58
N ILE A 27 -1.25 29.35 9.39
CA ILE A 27 -0.33 30.14 10.22
C ILE A 27 -0.59 31.65 10.06
N GLU A 28 -0.90 32.10 8.85
CA GLU A 28 -1.29 33.49 8.59
C GLU A 28 -2.60 33.87 9.29
N ARG A 29 -3.56 32.95 9.35
CA ARG A 29 -4.89 33.18 9.95
C ARG A 29 -4.92 33.05 11.47
N VAL A 30 -4.02 32.24 12.03
CA VAL A 30 -3.95 31.96 13.47
C VAL A 30 -2.57 32.38 13.98
N PRO A 31 -2.37 33.68 14.25
CA PRO A 31 -1.07 34.21 14.64
C PRO A 31 -0.61 33.58 15.97
N GLY A 32 0.70 33.35 16.08
CA GLY A 32 1.32 32.77 17.27
C GLY A 32 1.31 31.24 17.33
N VAL A 33 0.66 30.55 16.39
CA VAL A 33 0.68 29.07 16.31
C VAL A 33 1.73 28.58 15.33
N LYS A 34 2.61 27.68 15.79
CA LYS A 34 3.65 27.06 14.97
C LYS A 34 3.10 25.93 14.09
N LYS A 35 3.74 25.69 12.94
CA LYS A 35 3.44 24.57 12.05
C LYS A 35 3.41 23.21 12.78
N SER A 36 4.35 22.99 13.70
CA SER A 36 4.42 21.75 14.50
C SER A 36 3.16 21.54 15.31
N THR A 37 2.67 22.59 15.99
CA THR A 37 1.43 22.56 16.77
C THR A 37 0.24 22.19 15.90
N ILE A 38 0.10 22.80 14.72
CA ILE A 38 -0.97 22.48 13.76
C ILE A 38 -0.86 21.01 13.30
N SER A 39 0.36 20.54 13.04
CA SER A 39 0.62 19.15 12.65
C SER A 39 0.26 18.15 13.76
N ASP A 40 0.52 18.48 15.03
CA ASP A 40 0.21 17.62 16.18
C ASP A 40 -1.30 17.52 16.37
N TYR A 41 -2.01 18.65 16.31
CA TYR A 41 -3.47 18.67 16.33
C TYR A 41 -4.08 17.94 15.14
N LYS A 42 -3.53 18.10 13.92
CA LYS A 42 -3.96 17.33 12.74
C LYS A 42 -3.81 15.83 12.96
N ARG A 43 -2.66 15.38 13.48
CA ARG A 43 -2.39 13.97 13.77
C ARG A 43 -3.36 13.40 14.82
N ARG A 44 -3.74 14.23 15.80
CA ARG A 44 -4.64 13.86 16.89
C ARG A 44 -6.09 13.77 16.43
N TRP A 45 -6.59 14.75 15.67
CA TRP A 45 -8.00 14.80 15.27
C TRP A 45 -8.33 14.02 14.01
N PHE A 46 -7.37 13.88 13.08
CA PHE A 46 -7.59 13.27 11.78
C PHE A 46 -6.63 12.08 11.56
N PRO A 47 -6.80 10.96 12.27
CA PRO A 47 -5.94 9.78 12.11
C PRO A 47 -6.00 9.19 10.70
N ASN A 48 -7.11 9.38 9.99
CA ASN A 48 -7.29 8.91 8.61
C ASN A 48 -6.57 9.78 7.57
N MET A 49 -6.09 10.98 7.94
CA MET A 49 -5.29 11.87 7.07
C MET A 49 -3.78 11.65 7.22
N ARG A 50 -3.37 10.55 7.83
CA ARG A 50 -1.95 10.22 7.97
C ARG A 50 -1.35 9.90 6.61
N PRO A 51 -0.15 10.41 6.30
CA PRO A 51 0.56 9.96 5.11
C PRO A 51 0.73 8.43 5.19
N ILE A 52 0.53 7.76 4.05
CA ILE A 52 0.82 6.33 3.92
C ILE A 52 2.26 6.12 4.40
N LYS A 53 2.47 5.08 5.22
CA LYS A 53 3.77 4.79 5.85
C LYS A 53 4.89 4.91 4.82
N SER A 54 5.69 5.97 4.94
CA SER A 54 6.85 6.20 4.11
C SER A 54 7.96 5.24 4.55
N GLY A 55 8.62 4.62 3.59
CA GLY A 55 9.68 3.64 3.80
C GLY A 55 10.09 3.02 2.46
N ARG A 56 11.27 2.39 2.42
CA ARG A 56 11.72 1.66 1.22
C ARG A 56 10.74 0.53 0.95
N LYS A 57 10.18 0.49 -0.26
CA LYS A 57 9.32 -0.62 -0.68
C LYS A 57 10.15 -1.90 -0.62
N SER A 58 9.61 -2.91 0.03
CA SER A 58 10.19 -4.26 0.01
C SER A 58 10.12 -4.77 -1.43
N GLU A 59 11.24 -5.26 -1.96
CA GLU A 59 11.27 -5.94 -3.28
C GLU A 59 10.33 -7.15 -3.30
N ILE A 60 10.19 -7.79 -2.13
CA ILE A 60 9.36 -8.97 -1.94
C ILE A 60 7.98 -8.56 -1.43
N THR A 61 6.92 -9.08 -2.07
CA THR A 61 5.52 -8.89 -1.64
C THR A 61 5.20 -9.62 -0.34
N ALA A 62 4.11 -9.22 0.34
CA ALA A 62 3.67 -9.87 1.57
C ALA A 62 3.38 -11.37 1.39
N THR A 63 2.84 -11.75 0.22
CA THR A 63 2.55 -13.14 -0.15
C THR A 63 3.83 -13.96 -0.27
N THR A 64 4.84 -13.44 -0.98
CA THR A 64 6.13 -14.13 -1.13
C THR A 64 6.84 -14.27 0.22
N LYS A 65 6.77 -13.27 1.11
CA LYS A 65 7.24 -13.39 2.49
C LYS A 65 6.53 -14.50 3.28
N SER A 66 5.24 -14.74 3.03
CA SER A 66 4.49 -15.82 3.67
C SER A 66 4.89 -17.20 3.13
N TYR A 67 5.12 -17.33 1.81
CA TYR A 67 5.65 -18.55 1.22
C TYR A 67 7.04 -18.91 1.73
N ILE A 68 7.97 -17.93 1.79
CA ILE A 68 9.32 -18.14 2.32
C ILE A 68 9.24 -18.61 3.79
N ARG A 69 8.45 -17.93 4.63
CA ARG A 69 8.26 -18.33 6.03
C ARG A 69 7.75 -19.76 6.16
N ARG A 70 6.73 -20.14 5.38
CA ARG A 70 6.20 -21.51 5.39
C ARG A 70 7.24 -22.53 4.96
N SER A 71 7.95 -22.26 3.86
CA SER A 71 9.04 -23.11 3.34
C SER A 71 10.12 -23.38 4.39
N VAL A 72 10.52 -22.35 5.14
CA VAL A 72 11.51 -22.47 6.23
C VAL A 72 10.96 -23.31 7.39
N ILE A 73 9.72 -23.06 7.82
CA ILE A 73 9.10 -23.77 8.95
C ILE A 73 8.84 -25.24 8.63
N THR A 74 8.33 -25.54 7.44
CA THR A 74 7.95 -26.91 7.04
C THR A 74 9.12 -27.69 6.46
N GLY A 75 10.29 -27.07 6.27
CA GLY A 75 11.43 -27.66 5.55
C GLY A 75 11.15 -27.95 4.07
N PHE A 76 9.97 -27.57 3.56
CA PHE A 76 9.56 -27.83 2.19
C PHE A 76 10.04 -26.70 1.28
N GLN A 77 11.20 -26.91 0.67
CA GLN A 77 11.65 -26.08 -0.43
C GLN A 77 10.77 -26.35 -1.65
N ALA A 78 9.75 -25.50 -1.85
CA ALA A 78 8.93 -25.53 -3.05
C ALA A 78 9.81 -25.27 -4.28
N ARG A 79 10.30 -26.35 -4.90
CA ARG A 79 11.00 -26.27 -6.19
C ARG A 79 9.98 -25.87 -7.25
N ILE A 80 10.38 -24.99 -8.15
CA ILE A 80 9.60 -24.72 -9.36
C ILE A 80 9.47 -26.06 -10.10
N LYS A 81 8.23 -26.57 -10.20
CA LYS A 81 7.96 -27.81 -10.94
C LYS A 81 8.39 -27.57 -12.38
N LYS A 82 9.30 -28.41 -12.90
CA LYS A 82 9.67 -28.36 -14.32
C LYS A 82 8.38 -28.43 -15.14
N HIS A 83 8.20 -27.49 -16.07
CA HIS A 83 7.05 -27.49 -16.95
C HIS A 83 7.04 -28.81 -17.73
N LYS A 84 6.03 -29.63 -17.47
CA LYS A 84 5.79 -30.86 -18.22
C LYS A 84 4.65 -30.54 -19.18
N PRO A 85 4.90 -30.54 -20.50
CA PRO A 85 3.84 -30.27 -21.46
C PRO A 85 2.73 -31.31 -21.30
N PHE A 86 1.49 -30.88 -21.43
CA PHE A 86 0.33 -31.78 -21.36
C PHE A 86 0.32 -32.81 -22.50
N LEU A 87 0.92 -32.44 -23.63
CA LEU A 87 1.01 -33.26 -24.82
C LEU A 87 2.46 -33.52 -25.20
N GLU A 88 2.79 -34.78 -25.44
CA GLU A 88 3.99 -35.19 -26.13
C GLU A 88 3.94 -34.76 -27.61
N ALA A 89 5.10 -34.65 -28.25
CA ALA A 89 5.22 -34.23 -29.65
C ALA A 89 4.40 -35.13 -30.62
N ILE A 90 4.25 -36.41 -30.28
CA ILE A 90 3.42 -37.37 -31.03
C ILE A 90 1.95 -36.92 -31.03
N HIS A 91 1.42 -36.50 -29.88
CA HIS A 91 0.05 -36.02 -29.78
C HIS A 91 -0.15 -34.72 -30.56
N MET A 92 0.84 -33.81 -30.52
CA MET A 92 0.79 -32.56 -31.27
C MET A 92 0.72 -32.82 -32.79
N LYS A 93 1.54 -33.74 -33.30
CA LYS A 93 1.53 -34.15 -34.72
C LYS A 93 0.18 -34.71 -35.14
N LYS A 94 -0.38 -35.65 -34.36
CA LYS A 94 -1.70 -36.25 -34.63
C LYS A 94 -2.82 -35.20 -34.66
N ARG A 95 -2.77 -34.21 -33.77
CA ARG A 95 -3.77 -33.12 -33.74
C ARG A 95 -3.63 -32.19 -34.95
N LEU A 96 -2.39 -31.91 -35.38
CA LEU A 96 -2.14 -31.07 -36.55
C LEU A 96 -2.61 -31.73 -37.84
N THR A 97 -2.35 -33.04 -38.02
CA THR A 97 -2.86 -33.77 -39.19
C THR A 97 -4.37 -33.77 -39.22
N TRP A 98 -5.00 -34.13 -38.09
CA TRP A 98 -6.47 -34.11 -37.99
C TRP A 98 -7.06 -32.74 -38.32
N ALA A 99 -6.48 -31.66 -37.80
CA ALA A 99 -6.96 -30.30 -38.08
C ALA A 99 -6.80 -29.90 -39.56
N ASN A 100 -5.75 -30.35 -40.23
CA ASN A 100 -5.58 -30.09 -41.67
C ASN A 100 -6.53 -30.94 -42.52
N ASP A 101 -6.82 -32.18 -42.10
CA ASP A 101 -7.76 -33.08 -42.79
C ASP A 101 -9.21 -32.59 -42.70
N HIS A 102 -9.53 -31.78 -41.68
CA HIS A 102 -10.87 -31.23 -41.43
C HIS A 102 -10.90 -29.70 -41.57
N LYS A 103 -9.99 -29.14 -42.37
CA LYS A 103 -10.07 -27.74 -42.81
C LYS A 103 -10.97 -27.68 -44.04
N ASP A 104 -12.12 -27.03 -43.90
CA ASP A 104 -12.97 -26.62 -45.02
C ASP A 104 -12.22 -25.66 -45.97
#